data_AF-A0A318MUT7-F1
#
_entry.id   AF-A0A318MUT7-F1
#
_cell.length_a   1.000
_cell.length_b   1.000
_cell.length_c   1.000
_cell.angle_alpha   90.00
_cell.angle_beta   90.00
_cell.angle_gamma   90.00
#
_symmetry.space_group_name_H-M   'P 1'
#
loop_
_entity.id
_entity.type
_entity.pdbx_description
1 polymer ?
#
loop_
_entity_poly.entity_id
_entity_poly.type
_entity_poly.pdbx_seq_one_letter_code
_entity_poly.pdbx_strand_id
1 'polypeptide(L)'
;MINSSPKNLNLSDCTVSIDEDNVENQKLLDAIYNLDVHTFKLNYAIDKKGESKARLHNGFIAQEVEKSLKDKGLSASDYGMWIEEKVFETQDIETGEKDDRGNPVTKRECIFLKDADSNQVYRQSLRYDEIFCVFIQAFKQKLKKLEDFKQVYEQRISDLETRLLNLK
;
A
#
# COMPACT_ATOMS: atom_id res chain seq x y z
N MET A 1 -44.81 13.91 16.49
CA MET A 1 -43.42 13.41 16.45
C MET A 1 -42.99 13.37 15.01
N ILE A 2 -42.16 14.33 14.58
CA ILE A 2 -41.62 14.35 13.22
C ILE A 2 -40.48 13.34 13.21
N ASN A 3 -40.62 12.32 12.38
CA ASN A 3 -39.61 11.29 12.17
C ASN A 3 -38.44 11.95 11.43
N SER A 4 -37.46 12.48 12.16
CA SER A 4 -36.19 12.92 11.61
C SER A 4 -35.32 11.68 11.39
N SER A 5 -35.62 10.91 10.34
CA SER A 5 -34.62 10.00 9.77
C SER A 5 -33.32 10.78 9.57
N PRO A 6 -32.14 10.22 9.92
CA PRO A 6 -30.88 10.90 9.67
C PRO A 6 -30.81 11.23 8.18
N LYS A 7 -30.55 12.52 7.88
CA LYS A 7 -30.29 12.98 6.51
C LYS A 7 -29.18 12.09 5.94
N ASN A 8 -29.34 11.63 4.70
CA ASN A 8 -28.31 10.88 4.00
C ASN A 8 -26.96 11.59 4.18
N LEU A 9 -26.01 10.95 4.84
CA LEU A 9 -24.62 11.41 4.88
C LEU A 9 -24.05 11.18 3.48
N ASN A 10 -24.03 12.22 2.66
CA ASN A 10 -23.31 12.18 1.40
C ASN A 10 -21.82 12.34 1.72
N LEU A 11 -20.98 11.41 1.24
CA LEU A 11 -19.54 11.46 1.50
C LEU A 11 -18.90 12.73 0.91
N SER A 12 -19.53 13.34 -0.10
CA SER A 12 -19.11 14.64 -0.65
C SER A 12 -19.35 15.82 0.30
N ASP A 13 -20.21 15.68 1.32
CA ASP A 13 -20.44 16.71 2.34
C ASP A 13 -19.36 16.67 3.44
N CYS A 14 -18.50 15.65 3.42
CA CYS A 14 -17.32 15.51 4.27
C CYS A 14 -16.07 15.89 3.45
N THR A 15 -15.65 17.17 3.43
CA THR A 15 -14.31 17.68 3.03
C THR A 15 -13.41 16.81 2.10
N VAL A 16 -13.96 16.18 1.06
CA VAL A 16 -13.21 15.33 0.12
C VAL A 16 -13.05 16.15 -1.15
N SER A 17 -11.83 16.59 -1.43
CA SER A 17 -11.47 17.15 -2.72
C SER A 17 -11.06 16.03 -3.66
N ILE A 18 -11.51 16.11 -4.91
CA ILE A 18 -11.20 15.15 -5.95
C ILE A 18 -10.27 15.86 -6.94
N ASP A 19 -8.99 15.46 -6.95
CA ASP A 19 -7.98 15.94 -7.92
C ASP A 19 -7.75 14.87 -9.00
N GLU A 20 -8.66 14.78 -9.97
CA GLU A 20 -8.65 13.73 -11.00
C GLU A 20 -7.55 13.94 -12.07
N ASP A 21 -7.06 15.17 -12.25
CA ASP A 21 -6.14 15.57 -13.34
C ASP A 21 -4.82 16.20 -12.84
N ASN A 22 -4.10 15.52 -11.93
CA ASN A 22 -2.76 15.92 -11.52
C ASN A 22 -1.68 15.01 -12.14
N VAL A 23 -0.61 15.60 -12.67
CA VAL A 23 0.61 14.91 -13.15
C VAL A 23 1.17 13.95 -12.07
N GLU A 24 1.03 14.31 -10.80
CA GLU A 24 1.42 13.46 -9.67
C GLU A 24 0.56 12.20 -9.56
N ASN A 25 -0.74 12.29 -9.83
CA ASN A 25 -1.61 11.12 -9.85
C ASN A 25 -1.18 10.15 -10.95
N GLN A 26 -0.82 10.65 -12.15
CA GLN A 26 -0.32 9.76 -13.20
C GLN A 26 0.99 9.05 -12.82
N LYS A 27 1.90 9.76 -12.13
CA LYS A 27 3.13 9.16 -11.59
C LYS A 27 2.81 8.06 -10.56
N LEU A 28 1.84 8.29 -9.70
CA LEU A 28 1.38 7.31 -8.70
C LEU A 28 0.80 6.06 -9.38
N LEU A 29 -0.10 6.25 -10.35
CA LEU A 29 -0.69 5.14 -11.12
C LEU A 29 0.39 4.32 -11.82
N ASP A 30 1.38 4.97 -12.42
CA ASP A 30 2.51 4.31 -13.06
C ASP A 30 3.42 3.59 -12.05
N ALA A 31 3.66 4.15 -10.87
CA ALA A 31 4.47 3.51 -9.82
C ALA A 31 3.81 2.20 -9.36
N ILE A 32 2.52 2.27 -9.01
CA ILE A 32 1.80 1.13 -8.43
C ILE A 32 1.50 0.05 -9.47
N TYR A 33 1.17 0.41 -10.70
CA TYR A 33 0.87 -0.58 -11.75
C TYR A 33 2.07 -1.48 -12.09
N ASN A 34 3.29 -0.96 -11.97
CA ASN A 34 4.51 -1.69 -12.33
C ASN A 34 5.15 -2.45 -11.15
N LEU A 35 4.46 -2.54 -10.00
CA LEU A 35 4.95 -3.34 -8.87
C LEU A 35 4.81 -4.83 -9.15
N ASP A 36 5.83 -5.58 -8.76
CA ASP A 36 5.80 -7.04 -8.77
C ASP A 36 5.05 -7.57 -7.55
N VAL A 37 4.20 -8.58 -7.77
CA VAL A 37 3.57 -9.34 -6.70
C VAL A 37 4.47 -10.51 -6.34
N HIS A 38 4.82 -10.63 -5.07
CA HIS A 38 5.67 -11.69 -4.56
C HIS A 38 4.86 -12.76 -3.85
N THR A 39 5.30 -14.00 -4.03
CA THR A 39 4.90 -15.13 -3.18
C THR A 39 5.98 -15.39 -2.16
N PHE A 40 5.69 -15.18 -0.87
CA PHE A 40 6.69 -15.28 0.19
C PHE A 40 6.16 -16.04 1.42
N LYS A 41 7.09 -16.44 2.29
CA LYS A 41 6.81 -17.02 3.60
C LYS A 41 7.38 -16.11 4.67
N LEU A 42 6.71 -16.06 5.83
CA LEU A 42 7.20 -15.28 6.95
C LEU A 42 8.31 -16.05 7.68
N ASN A 43 9.46 -15.42 7.90
CA ASN A 43 10.59 -16.03 8.63
C ASN A 43 10.17 -16.56 10.01
N TYR A 44 9.34 -15.82 10.74
CA TYR A 44 8.77 -16.28 12.01
C TYR A 44 7.94 -17.57 11.85
N ALA A 45 7.18 -17.72 10.77
CA ALA A 45 6.41 -18.94 10.52
C ALA A 45 7.31 -20.12 10.15
N ILE A 46 8.38 -19.88 9.40
CA ILE A 46 9.40 -20.88 9.06
C ILE A 46 10.08 -21.36 10.34
N ASP A 47 10.53 -20.46 11.19
CA ASP A 47 11.19 -20.78 12.46
C ASP A 47 10.26 -21.62 13.37
N LYS A 48 9.00 -21.22 13.53
CA LYS A 48 8.06 -21.89 14.44
C LYS A 48 7.52 -23.23 13.93
N LYS A 49 7.39 -23.42 12.62
CA LYS A 49 6.65 -24.56 12.05
C LYS A 49 7.47 -25.41 11.08
N GLY A 50 8.62 -24.92 10.63
CA GLY A 50 9.44 -25.48 9.57
C GLY A 50 9.01 -25.01 8.18
N GLU A 51 9.98 -24.95 7.27
CA GLU A 51 9.84 -24.47 5.89
C GLU A 51 8.68 -25.14 5.14
N SER A 52 8.54 -26.46 5.27
CA SER A 52 7.51 -27.25 4.58
C SER A 52 6.08 -26.98 5.09
N LYS A 53 5.92 -26.45 6.30
CA LYS A 53 4.61 -26.17 6.93
C LYS A 53 4.25 -24.68 6.97
N ALA A 54 5.23 -23.80 6.72
CA ALA A 54 4.97 -22.37 6.62
C ALA A 54 4.11 -22.04 5.39
N ARG A 55 3.06 -21.25 5.60
CA ARG A 55 2.09 -20.88 4.55
C ARG A 55 2.71 -19.89 3.57
N LEU A 56 2.28 -19.99 2.32
CA LEU A 56 2.56 -18.98 1.29
C LEU A 56 1.61 -17.79 1.46
N HIS A 57 2.17 -16.61 1.35
CA HIS A 57 1.47 -15.33 1.30
C HIS A 57 1.76 -14.68 -0.05
N ASN A 58 0.81 -13.91 -0.58
CA ASN A 58 0.98 -13.16 -1.81
C ASN A 58 0.79 -11.68 -1.49
N GLY A 59 1.68 -10.84 -1.99
CA GLY A 59 1.57 -9.40 -1.76
C GLY A 59 2.78 -8.61 -2.24
N PHE A 60 2.83 -7.35 -1.82
CA PHE A 60 3.90 -6.42 -2.11
C PHE A 60 4.85 -6.28 -0.92
N ILE A 61 6.07 -5.84 -1.20
CA ILE A 61 7.10 -5.53 -0.21
C ILE A 61 7.14 -4.02 -0.01
N ALA A 62 7.06 -3.54 1.24
CA ALA A 62 6.91 -2.12 1.55
C ALA A 62 8.08 -1.25 1.03
N GLN A 63 9.30 -1.79 1.09
CA GLN A 63 10.50 -1.15 0.56
C GLN A 63 10.46 -0.99 -0.97
N GLU A 64 9.83 -1.94 -1.68
CA GLU A 64 9.68 -1.85 -3.14
C GLU A 64 8.62 -0.82 -3.52
N VAL A 65 7.55 -0.69 -2.73
CA VAL A 65 6.57 0.39 -2.88
C VAL A 65 7.24 1.73 -2.69
N GLU A 66 8.00 1.91 -1.60
CA GLU A 66 8.76 3.13 -1.33
C GLU A 66 9.69 3.48 -2.49
N LYS A 67 10.47 2.49 -2.95
CA LYS A 67 11.39 2.66 -4.07
C LYS A 67 10.66 3.03 -5.36
N SER A 68 9.55 2.36 -5.69
CA SER A 68 8.78 2.63 -6.92
C SER A 68 8.23 4.06 -6.93
N LEU A 69 7.72 4.55 -5.79
CA LEU A 69 7.26 5.93 -5.64
C LEU A 69 8.43 6.91 -5.78
N LYS A 70 9.55 6.64 -5.10
CA LYS A 70 10.76 7.46 -5.16
C LYS A 70 11.33 7.57 -6.58
N ASP A 71 11.34 6.47 -7.33
CA ASP A 71 11.81 6.43 -8.73
C ASP A 71 10.93 7.30 -9.66
N LYS A 72 9.68 7.60 -9.26
CA LYS A 72 8.78 8.55 -9.94
C LYS A 72 8.86 9.97 -9.39
N GLY A 73 9.73 10.22 -8.41
CA GLY A 73 9.87 11.51 -7.73
C GLY A 73 8.72 11.82 -6.78
N LEU A 74 8.11 10.79 -6.20
CA LEU A 74 7.06 10.90 -5.18
C LEU A 74 7.62 10.49 -3.81
N SER A 75 7.07 11.04 -2.72
CA SER A 75 7.37 10.57 -1.37
C SER A 75 6.35 9.52 -0.93
N ALA A 76 6.81 8.39 -0.39
CA ALA A 76 5.91 7.36 0.12
C ALA A 76 5.10 7.83 1.33
N SER A 77 5.66 8.72 2.15
CA SER A 77 5.01 9.31 3.34
C SER A 77 3.76 10.12 3.02
N ASP A 78 3.59 10.55 1.77
CA ASP A 78 2.47 11.39 1.35
C ASP A 78 1.21 10.56 1.07
N TYR A 79 1.33 9.22 1.08
CA TYR A 79 0.25 8.30 0.78
C TYR A 79 -0.01 7.37 1.96
N GLY A 80 -1.26 7.32 2.43
CA GLY A 80 -1.70 6.46 3.55
C GLY A 80 -1.48 4.97 3.32
N MET A 81 -1.27 4.56 2.07
CA MET A 81 -0.94 3.19 1.66
C MET A 81 0.39 2.69 2.21
N TRP A 82 1.35 3.57 2.50
CA TRP A 82 2.68 3.23 3.00
C TRP A 82 2.87 3.83 4.39
N ILE A 83 3.26 2.98 5.35
CA ILE A 83 3.39 3.37 6.75
C ILE A 83 4.76 2.95 7.26
N GLU A 84 5.47 3.90 7.85
CA GLU A 84 6.64 3.63 8.67
C GLU A 84 6.35 4.02 10.12
N GLU A 85 6.56 3.08 11.03
CA GLU A 85 6.33 3.28 12.46
C GLU A 85 7.55 2.86 13.28
N LYS A 86 7.75 3.54 14.40
CA LYS A 86 8.79 3.17 15.36
C LYS A 86 8.41 1.86 16.03
N VAL A 87 9.37 0.96 16.17
CA VAL A 87 9.19 -0.29 16.92
C VAL A 87 9.49 -0.05 18.39
N PHE A 88 8.65 -0.62 19.23
CA PHE A 88 8.77 -0.55 20.69
C PHE A 88 8.97 -1.95 21.26
N GLU A 89 9.66 -2.01 22.39
CA GLU A 89 9.75 -3.21 23.22
C GLU A 89 9.39 -2.89 24.66
N THR A 90 8.93 -3.93 25.36
CA THR A 90 8.58 -3.86 26.76
C THR A 90 9.78 -4.33 27.57
N GLN A 91 10.27 -3.48 28.48
CA GLN A 91 11.33 -3.83 29.41
C GLN A 91 10.85 -3.68 30.85
N ASP A 92 11.30 -4.58 31.72
CA ASP A 92 11.12 -4.46 33.17
C ASP A 92 12.36 -3.73 33.72
N ILE A 93 12.16 -2.52 34.25
CA ILE A 93 13.21 -1.63 34.78
C ILE A 93 13.12 -1.64 36.30
N GLU A 94 14.25 -1.83 36.99
CA GLU A 94 14.29 -1.74 38.45
C GLU A 94 13.98 -0.30 38.91
N THR A 95 13.04 -0.14 39.84
CA THR A 95 12.65 1.18 40.36
C THR A 95 13.62 1.74 41.40
N GLY A 96 14.57 0.90 41.86
CA GLY A 96 15.43 1.19 43.02
C GLY A 96 14.75 0.95 44.37
N GLU A 97 13.47 0.58 44.39
CA GLU A 97 12.72 0.22 45.60
C GLU A 97 12.79 -1.29 45.86
N LYS A 98 12.60 -1.68 47.12
CA LYS A 98 12.48 -3.08 47.53
C LYS A 98 11.12 -3.31 48.16
N ASP A 99 10.52 -4.46 47.88
CA ASP A 99 9.29 -4.90 48.54
C ASP A 99 9.53 -5.24 50.02
N ASP A 100 8.45 -5.54 50.76
CA ASP A 100 8.50 -5.92 52.18
C ASP A 100 9.31 -7.21 52.45
N ARG A 101 9.71 -7.94 51.40
CA ARG A 101 10.53 -9.16 51.46
C ARG A 101 11.96 -8.91 50.99
N GLY A 102 12.31 -7.68 50.65
CA GLY A 102 13.64 -7.26 50.20
C GLY A 102 13.94 -7.52 48.72
N ASN A 103 12.95 -7.93 47.91
CA ASN A 103 13.12 -8.14 46.47
C ASN A 103 13.04 -6.82 45.70
N PRO A 104 13.79 -6.64 44.60
CA PRO A 104 13.67 -5.46 43.74
C PRO A 104 12.25 -5.33 43.18
N VAL A 105 11.67 -4.15 43.31
CA VAL A 105 10.45 -3.79 42.59
C VAL A 105 10.84 -3.38 41.17
N THR A 106 10.21 -4.00 40.18
CA THR A 106 10.37 -3.63 38.77
C THR A 106 9.12 -2.93 38.27
N LYS A 107 9.31 -1.98 37.36
CA LYS A 107 8.27 -1.32 36.60
C LYS A 107 8.41 -1.71 35.14
N ARG A 108 7.29 -2.02 34.51
CA ARG A 108 7.21 -2.28 33.09
C ARG A 108 7.14 -0.97 32.32
N GLU A 109 8.10 -0.72 31.46
CA GLU A 109 8.14 0.44 30.57
C GLU A 109 8.16 0.01 29.11
N CYS A 110 7.54 0.83 28.25
CA CYS A 110 7.55 0.67 26.80
C CYS A 110 8.60 1.62 26.24
N ILE A 111 9.70 1.07 25.72
CA ILE A 111 10.81 1.86 25.22
C ILE A 111 11.02 1.62 23.73
N PHE A 112 11.73 2.53 23.08
CA PHE A 112 12.10 2.38 21.68
C PHE A 112 13.07 1.21 21.49
N LEU A 113 12.73 0.32 20.56
CA LEU A 113 13.65 -0.73 20.13
C LEU A 113 14.80 -0.09 19.36
N LYS A 114 16.02 -0.43 19.74
CA LYS A 114 17.24 0.00 19.06
C LYS A 114 17.93 -1.19 18.37
N ASP A 115 18.58 -0.92 17.25
CA ASP A 115 19.44 -1.90 16.58
C ASP A 115 20.82 -2.02 17.26
N ALA A 116 21.69 -2.85 16.70
CA ALA A 116 23.03 -3.09 17.23
C ALA A 116 23.90 -1.83 17.29
N ASP A 117 23.60 -0.84 16.45
CA ASP A 117 24.30 0.44 16.35
C ASP A 117 23.61 1.55 17.18
N SER A 118 22.67 1.17 18.05
CA SER A 118 21.86 2.07 18.89
C SER A 118 20.92 3.00 18.13
N ASN A 119 20.61 2.72 16.86
CA ASN A 119 19.64 3.49 16.08
C ASN A 119 18.22 2.99 16.33
N GLN A 120 17.24 3.89 16.20
CA GLN A 120 15.83 3.54 16.28
C GLN A 120 15.45 2.53 15.20
N VAL A 121 14.81 1.43 15.59
CA VAL A 121 14.24 0.46 14.64
C VAL A 121 12.87 0.96 14.15
N TYR A 122 12.66 0.86 12.84
CA TYR A 122 11.40 1.17 12.18
C TYR A 122 10.81 -0.08 11.51
N ARG A 123 9.49 -0.14 11.47
CA ARG A 123 8.73 -1.15 10.72
C ARG A 123 7.97 -0.45 9.61
N GLN A 124 8.17 -0.94 8.39
CA GLN A 124 7.37 -0.54 7.24
C GLN A 124 6.21 -1.52 7.05
N SER A 125 5.03 -0.99 6.74
CA SER A 125 3.82 -1.76 6.47
C SER A 125 2.98 -1.10 5.37
N LEU A 126 2.05 -1.87 4.81
CA LEU A 126 1.23 -1.46 3.68
C LEU A 126 -0.27 -1.56 4.01
N ARG A 127 -1.05 -0.57 3.59
CA ARG A 127 -2.52 -0.68 3.52
C ARG A 127 -2.91 -1.13 2.11
N TYR A 128 -3.19 -2.42 1.99
CA TYR A 128 -3.50 -3.05 0.69
C TYR A 128 -4.75 -2.47 0.03
N ASP A 129 -5.75 -2.02 0.81
CA ASP A 129 -6.98 -1.44 0.27
C ASP A 129 -6.69 -0.19 -0.60
N GLU A 130 -5.83 0.72 -0.13
CA GLU A 130 -5.44 1.90 -0.89
C GLU A 130 -4.59 1.52 -2.12
N ILE A 131 -3.65 0.57 -1.97
CA ILE A 131 -2.86 0.06 -3.11
C ILE A 131 -3.78 -0.51 -4.18
N PHE A 132 -4.78 -1.30 -3.80
CA PHE A 132 -5.71 -1.91 -4.74
C PHE A 132 -6.61 -0.87 -5.42
N CYS A 133 -7.06 0.17 -4.72
CA CYS A 133 -7.79 1.27 -5.35
C CYS A 133 -6.96 1.94 -6.45
N VAL A 134 -5.70 2.28 -6.16
CA VAL A 134 -4.78 2.89 -7.13
C VAL A 134 -4.46 1.94 -8.29
N PHE A 135 -4.21 0.65 -7.99
CA PHE A 135 -3.96 -0.36 -9.00
C PHE A 135 -5.16 -0.55 -9.93
N ILE A 136 -6.39 -0.60 -9.41
CA ILE A 136 -7.62 -0.71 -10.20
C ILE A 136 -7.79 0.53 -11.09
N GLN A 137 -7.52 1.73 -10.58
CA GLN A 137 -7.57 2.95 -11.39
C GLN A 137 -6.55 2.91 -12.54
N ALA A 138 -5.30 2.53 -12.25
CA ALA A 138 -4.25 2.41 -13.26
C ALA A 138 -4.60 1.34 -14.31
N PHE A 139 -5.15 0.21 -13.86
CA PHE A 139 -5.63 -0.86 -14.73
C PHE A 139 -6.75 -0.39 -15.65
N LYS A 140 -7.77 0.30 -15.11
CA LYS A 140 -8.88 0.87 -15.91
C LYS A 140 -8.38 1.85 -16.98
N GLN A 141 -7.41 2.70 -16.65
CA GLN A 141 -6.84 3.63 -17.63
C GLN A 141 -6.11 2.90 -18.77
N LYS A 142 -5.33 1.87 -18.45
CA LYS A 142 -4.63 1.08 -19.47
C LYS A 142 -5.58 0.25 -20.32
N LEU A 143 -6.60 -0.34 -19.70
CA LEU A 143 -7.65 -1.06 -20.42
C LEU A 143 -8.36 -0.15 -21.41
N LYS A 144 -8.78 1.05 -20.97
CA LYS A 144 -9.40 2.04 -21.86
C LYS A 144 -8.50 2.42 -23.02
N LYS A 145 -7.21 2.68 -22.78
CA LYS A 145 -6.24 2.99 -23.86
C LYS A 145 -6.13 1.85 -24.88
N LEU A 146 -6.15 0.60 -24.43
CA LEU A 146 -6.14 -0.57 -25.32
C LEU A 146 -7.44 -0.68 -26.13
N GLU A 147 -8.59 -0.44 -25.51
CA GLU A 147 -9.89 -0.42 -26.18
C GLU A 147 -9.96 0.69 -27.25
N ASP A 148 -9.51 1.90 -26.91
CA ASP A 148 -9.44 3.03 -27.84
C ASP A 148 -8.54 2.69 -29.04
N PHE A 149 -7.36 2.09 -28.81
CA PHE A 149 -6.47 1.66 -29.89
C PHE A 149 -7.09 0.58 -30.76
N LYS A 150 -7.74 -0.41 -30.15
CA LYS A 150 -8.44 -1.47 -30.88
C LYS A 150 -9.48 -0.87 -31.83
N GLN A 151 -10.32 0.04 -31.35
CA GLN A 151 -11.35 0.70 -32.16
C GLN A 151 -10.75 1.46 -33.35
N VAL A 152 -9.65 2.18 -33.13
CA VAL A 152 -8.94 2.89 -34.20
C VAL A 152 -8.42 1.92 -35.26
N TYR A 153 -7.84 0.79 -34.85
CA TYR A 153 -7.35 -0.22 -35.81
C TYR A 153 -8.47 -0.89 -36.59
N GLU A 154 -9.58 -1.23 -35.93
CA GLU A 154 -10.76 -1.80 -36.58
C GLU A 154 -11.31 -0.85 -37.65
N GLN A 155 -11.41 0.45 -37.36
CA GLN A 155 -11.84 1.45 -38.34
C GLN A 155 -10.87 1.54 -39.53
N ARG A 156 -9.56 1.57 -39.26
CA ARG A 156 -8.55 1.65 -40.33
C ARG A 156 -8.56 0.43 -41.23
N ILE A 157 -8.78 -0.76 -40.68
CA ILE A 157 -8.91 -2.01 -41.45
C ILE A 157 -10.14 -1.92 -42.35
N SER A 158 -11.30 -1.54 -41.81
CA SER A 158 -12.55 -1.38 -42.57
C SER A 158 -12.41 -0.36 -43.72
N ASP A 159 -11.75 0.77 -43.46
CA ASP A 159 -11.47 1.79 -44.48
C ASP A 159 -10.58 1.25 -45.61
N LEU A 160 -9.55 0.45 -45.27
CA LEU A 160 -8.64 -0.17 -46.23
C LEU A 160 -9.34 -1.23 -47.07
N GLU A 161 -10.18 -2.07 -46.44
CA GLU A 161 -11.00 -3.07 -47.12
C GLU A 161 -11.94 -2.42 -48.14
N THR A 162 -12.60 -1.32 -47.73
CA THR A 162 -13.47 -0.53 -48.61
C THR A 162 -12.71 0.04 -49.80
N ARG A 163 -11.51 0.60 -49.59
CA ARG A 163 -10.66 1.12 -50.67
C ARG A 163 -10.20 0.04 -51.63
N LEU A 164 -9.84 -1.14 -51.12
CA LEU A 164 -9.39 -2.26 -51.94
C LEU A 164 -10.54 -2.82 -52.80
N LEU A 165 -11.76 -2.83 -52.27
CA LEU A 165 -12.96 -3.21 -53.01
C LEU A 165 -13.24 -2.25 -54.17
N ASN A 166 -13.05 -0.94 -53.94
CA ASN A 166 -13.25 0.10 -54.96
C ASN A 166 -12.14 0.15 -56.04
N LEU A 167 -11.05 -0.60 -55.88
CA LEU A 167 -9.96 -0.73 -56.84
C LEU A 167 -10.10 -1.95 -57.77
N LYS A 168 -11.06 -2.84 -57.49
CA LYS A 168 -11.39 -4.01 -58.32
C LYS A 168 -12.58 -3.70 -59.22
#